data_AF-A0AA48M7B9-F1
#
_entry.id   AF-A0AA48M7B9-F1
#
_cell.length_a   1.000
_cell.length_b   1.000
_cell.length_c   1.000
_cell.angle_alpha   90.00
_cell.angle_beta   90.00
_cell.angle_gamma   90.00
#
_symmetry.space_group_name_H-M   'P 1'
#
loop_
_entity.id
_entity.type
_entity.pdbx_description
1 polymer ?
#
loop_
_entity_poly.entity_id
_entity_poly.type
_entity_poly.pdbx_seq_one_letter_code
_entity_poly.pdbx_strand_id
1 'polypeptide(L)' 'MSDQQVQILDFEELLRYIERRLAESGKYVQRDAIIAILQAEEAFLMEKGVLQEVKE' A
#
# COMPACT_ATOMS: atom_id res chain seq x y z
N MET A 1 -0.65 -25.40 2.87
CA MET A 1 0.10 -24.18 2.48
C MET A 1 -0.67 -23.59 1.32
N SER A 2 -1.52 -22.59 1.56
CA SER A 2 -2.22 -21.92 0.45
C SER A 2 -1.19 -21.05 -0.25
N ASP A 3 -0.89 -21.35 -1.52
CA ASP A 3 -0.03 -20.52 -2.36
C ASP A 3 -0.62 -19.11 -2.41
N GLN A 4 -0.01 -18.20 -1.64
CA GLN A 4 -0.42 -16.82 -1.58
C GLN A 4 -0.01 -16.22 -2.93
N GLN A 5 -0.97 -16.04 -3.83
CA GLN A 5 -0.75 -15.41 -5.12
C GLN A 5 -0.32 -13.95 -4.86
N VAL A 6 0.98 -13.71 -4.92
CA VAL A 6 1.55 -12.37 -4.77
C VAL A 6 1.32 -11.64 -6.09
N GLN A 7 0.41 -10.68 -6.08
CA GLN A 7 0.21 -9.79 -7.21
C GLN A 7 1.14 -8.58 -7.07
N ILE A 8 2.05 -8.43 -8.03
CA ILE A 8 2.90 -7.24 -8.13
C ILE A 8 2.07 -6.17 -8.84
N LEU A 9 1.77 -5.09 -8.13
CA LEU A 9 1.10 -3.91 -8.67
C LEU A 9 2.09 -2.77 -8.73
N ASP A 10 2.00 -1.93 -9.76
CA ASP A 10 2.70 -0.66 -9.72
C ASP A 10 2.05 0.29 -8.70
N PHE A 11 2.77 1.33 -8.29
CA PHE A 11 2.31 2.23 -7.24
C PHE A 11 1.02 2.98 -7.61
N GLU A 12 0.83 3.35 -8.87
CA GLU A 12 -0.37 4.08 -9.32
C GLU A 12 -1.58 3.14 -9.39
N GLU A 13 -1.40 1.89 -9.82
CA GLU A 13 -2.42 0.85 -9.78
C GLU A 13 -2.87 0.54 -8.35
N LEU A 14 -1.93 0.47 -7.40
CA LEU A 14 -2.23 0.30 -5.98
C LEU A 14 -3.06 1.48 -5.44
N LEU A 15 -2.67 2.72 -5.75
CA LEU A 15 -3.40 3.91 -5.32
C LEU A 15 -4.83 3.90 -5.87
N ARG A 16 -5.01 3.65 -7.17
CA ARG A 16 -6.33 3.55 -7.80
C ARG A 16 -7.19 2.45 -7.20
N TYR A 17 -6.58 1.32 -6.85
CA TYR A 17 -7.27 0.21 -6.18
C TYR A 17 -7.81 0.66 -4.81
N ILE A 18 -6.98 1.32 -4.00
CA ILE A 18 -7.38 1.82 -2.68
C ILE A 18 -8.47 2.88 -2.82
N GLU A 19 -8.31 3.84 -3.74
CA GLU A 19 -9.31 4.88 -4.02
C GLU A 19 -10.67 4.27 -4.38
N ARG A 20 -10.68 3.29 -5.29
CA ARG A 20 -11.92 2.60 -5.70
C ARG A 20 -12.55 1.89 -4.52
N ARG A 21 -11.77 1.16 -3.73
CA ARG A 21 -12.26 0.42 -2.55
C ARG A 21 -12.82 1.35 -1.48
N LEU A 22 -12.19 2.49 -1.25
CA LEU A 22 -12.70 3.51 -0.33
C LEU A 22 -14.01 4.11 -0.85
N ALA A 23 -14.07 4.45 -2.13
CA ALA A 23 -15.28 4.97 -2.77
C ALA A 23 -16.45 3.95 -2.73
N GLU A 24 -16.19 2.67 -2.98
CA GLU A 24 -17.15 1.56 -2.85
C GLU A 24 -17.70 1.47 -1.41
N SER A 25 -16.89 1.82 -0.40
CA SER A 25 -17.33 1.89 1.01
C SER A 25 -18.00 3.22 1.40
N GLY A 26 -18.22 4.12 0.44
CA GLY A 26 -18.80 5.45 0.66
C GLY A 26 -17.85 6.45 1.31
N LYS A 27 -16.54 6.16 1.33
CA LYS A 27 -15.52 7.05 1.90
C LYS A 27 -14.74 7.74 0.78
N TYR A 28 -14.75 9.07 0.81
CA TYR A 28 -13.89 9.87 -0.05
C TYR A 28 -12.70 10.36 0.75
N VAL A 29 -11.52 9.88 0.38
CA VAL A 29 -10.24 10.23 1.00
C VAL A 29 -9.36 10.84 -0.07
N GLN A 30 -8.67 11.94 0.26
CA GLN A 30 -7.73 12.56 -0.67
C GLN A 30 -6.52 11.64 -0.91
N ARG A 31 -6.03 11.63 -2.15
CA ARG A 31 -4.88 10.82 -2.56
C ARG A 31 -3.66 11.04 -1.67
N ASP A 32 -3.37 12.29 -1.31
CA ASP A 32 -2.24 12.64 -0.44
C ASP A 32 -2.32 11.97 0.93
N ALA A 33 -3.53 11.81 1.49
CA ALA A 33 -3.72 11.12 2.75
C ALA A 33 -3.47 9.61 2.62
N ILE A 34 -3.84 9.01 1.49
CA ILE A 34 -3.55 7.59 1.21
C ILE A 34 -2.03 7.39 1.11
N ILE A 35 -1.34 8.25 0.36
CA ILE A 35 0.12 8.20 0.20
C ILE A 35 0.81 8.35 1.56
N ALA A 36 0.40 9.32 2.37
CA ALA A 36 0.99 9.54 3.70
C ALA A 36 0.86 8.31 4.60
N ILE A 37 -0.28 7.62 4.55
CA ILE A 37 -0.49 6.38 5.31
C ILE A 37 0.44 5.27 4.82
N LEU A 38 0.53 5.07 3.50
CA LEU A 38 1.39 4.05 2.90
C LEU A 38 2.86 4.28 3.26
N GLN A 39 3.33 5.54 3.20
CA GLN A 39 4.70 5.90 3.59
C GLN A 39 4.96 5.68 5.08
N ALA A 40 3.99 6.01 5.95
CA ALA A 40 4.12 5.78 7.38
C ALA A 40 4.15 4.28 7.72
N GLU A 41 3.35 3.46 7.03
CA GLU A 41 3.36 2.01 7.17
C GLU A 41 4.69 1.41 6.69
N GLU A 42 5.18 1.82 5.53
CA GLU A 42 6.48 1.39 5.00
C GLU A 42 7.62 1.71 5.99
N ALA A 43 7.68 2.94 6.48
CA ALA A 43 8.67 3.36 7.47
C ALA A 43 8.58 2.53 8.76
N PHE A 44 7.36 2.25 9.23
CA PHE A 44 7.14 1.42 10.41
C PHE A 44 7.62 -0.02 10.21
N LEU A 45 7.29 -0.63 9.07
CA LEU A 45 7.69 -2.01 8.75
C LEU A 45 9.20 -2.14 8.55
N MET A 46 9.84 -1.11 7.99
CA MET A 46 11.30 -0.99 7.92
C MET A 46 11.94 -0.91 9.31
N GLU A 47 11.40 -0.08 10.22
CA GLU A 47 11.90 0.04 11.60
C GLU A 47 11.79 -1.30 12.36
N LYS A 48 10.70 -2.05 12.13
CA LYS A 48 10.50 -3.38 12.72
C LYS A 48 11.37 -4.47 12.10
N GLY A 49 12.13 -4.17 11.06
CA GLY A 49 12.94 -5.13 10.32
C GLY A 49 12.12 -6.16 9.54
N VAL A 50 10.83 -5.87 9.29
CA VAL A 50 9.94 -6.72 8.50
C VAL A 50 10.18 -6.50 7.00
N LEU A 51 10.42 -5.26 6.60
CA LEU A 51 10.89 -4.89 5.27
C LEU A 51 12.39 -4.61 5.31
N GLN A 52 13.08 -4.88 4.21
CA GLN A 52 14.47 -4.50 3.99
C GLN A 52 14.57 -3.83 2.63
N GLU A 53 15.33 -2.73 2.56
CA GLU A 53 15.71 -2.14 1.29
C GLU A 53 16.57 -3.15 0.51
N VAL A 54 16.05 -3.61 -0.63
CA VAL A 54 16.85 -4.37 -1.58
C VAL A 54 17.70 -3.34 -2.32
N LYS A 55 19.01 -3.32 -2.05
CA LYS A 55 19.95 -2.54 -2.86
C LYS A 55 19.99 -3.16 -4.27
N GLU A 56 19.57 -2.39 -5.27
CA GLU A 56 19.85 -2.69 -6.69
C GLU A 56 21.36 -2.76 -6.97
#